data_AF-A0A9X4CL15-F1
#
_entry.id   AF-A0A9X4CL15-F1
#
_cell.length_a   1.000
_cell.length_b   1.000
_cell.length_c   1.000
_cell.angle_alpha   90.00
_cell.angle_beta   90.00
_cell.angle_gamma   90.00
#
_symmetry.space_group_name_H-M   'P 1'
#
loop_
_entity.id
_entity.type
_entity.pdbx_description
1 polymer ?
#
loop_
_entity_poly.entity_id
_entity_poly.type
_entity_poly.pdbx_seq_one_letter_code
_entity_poly.pdbx_strand_id
1 'polypeptide(L)'
;MKREQAVRINNHLLDAYRALDEARMAIAALGKAERIELEDWLEEVVVALEDELLQPIYDQYPDLEPPKSDREPLRYICELTWDEVQLPASVTEKQLDEIIFSVMEPTWRKTAMMVSYVLDRCKELGLPIEGEVIAARLKVLSDSGRIEGIGDLRSWFHSEVRLKD
;
A
#
# COMPACT_ATOMS: atom_id res chain seq x y z
N MET A 1 20.20 -14.06 -23.74
CA MET A 1 18.93 -14.46 -24.42
C MET A 1 18.72 -13.62 -25.69
N LYS A 2 17.99 -14.07 -26.73
CA LYS A 2 17.66 -13.23 -27.90
C LYS A 2 16.57 -12.20 -27.56
N ARG A 3 16.64 -10.99 -28.12
CA ARG A 3 15.71 -9.88 -27.80
C ARG A 3 14.24 -10.25 -27.96
N GLU A 4 13.85 -10.90 -29.07
CA GLU A 4 12.46 -11.32 -29.28
C GLU A 4 11.94 -12.27 -28.20
N GLN A 5 12.82 -13.13 -27.67
CA GLN A 5 12.47 -14.02 -26.57
C GLN A 5 12.35 -13.24 -25.26
N ALA A 6 13.24 -12.27 -25.02
CA ALA A 6 13.18 -11.39 -23.86
C ALA A 6 11.86 -10.60 -23.81
N VAL A 7 11.43 -10.04 -24.95
CA VAL A 7 10.14 -9.31 -25.07
C VAL A 7 8.97 -10.21 -24.69
N ARG A 8 8.92 -11.45 -25.21
CA ARG A 8 7.82 -12.38 -24.90
C ARG A 8 7.80 -12.76 -23.42
N ILE A 9 8.96 -13.06 -22.84
CA ILE A 9 9.06 -13.41 -21.42
C ILE A 9 8.66 -12.21 -20.55
N ASN A 10 9.14 -11.00 -20.86
CA ASN A 10 8.77 -9.77 -20.15
C ASN A 10 7.24 -9.58 -20.14
N ASN A 11 6.58 -9.71 -21.28
CA ASN A 11 5.11 -9.57 -21.36
C ASN A 11 4.38 -10.60 -20.49
N HIS A 12 4.82 -11.86 -20.52
CA HIS A 12 4.21 -12.90 -19.67
C HIS A 12 4.44 -12.65 -18.17
N LEU A 13 5.61 -12.13 -17.80
CA LEU A 13 5.91 -11.77 -16.42
C LEU A 13 5.02 -10.60 -15.97
N LEU A 14 4.89 -9.54 -16.79
CA LEU A 14 3.98 -8.42 -16.48
C LEU A 14 2.52 -8.87 -16.32
N ASP A 15 2.05 -9.80 -17.16
CA ASP A 15 0.72 -10.40 -17.01
C ASP A 15 0.59 -11.20 -15.70
N ALA A 16 1.62 -11.95 -15.32
CA ALA A 16 1.67 -12.68 -14.06
C ALA A 16 1.64 -11.72 -12.85
N TYR A 17 2.42 -10.63 -12.89
CA TYR A 17 2.40 -9.59 -11.86
C TYR A 17 1.02 -9.01 -11.63
N ARG A 18 0.27 -8.71 -12.71
CA ARG A 18 -1.11 -8.24 -12.59
C ARG A 18 -2.01 -9.27 -11.89
N ALA A 19 -1.88 -10.55 -12.23
CA ALA A 19 -2.64 -11.61 -11.59
C ALA A 19 -2.27 -11.81 -10.11
N LEU A 20 -0.97 -11.67 -9.77
CA LEU A 20 -0.50 -11.73 -8.39
C LEU A 20 -1.02 -10.54 -7.57
N ASP A 21 -1.09 -9.35 -8.15
CA ASP A 21 -1.71 -8.19 -7.48
C ASP A 21 -3.21 -8.40 -7.23
N GLU A 22 -3.95 -8.95 -8.20
CA GLU A 22 -5.34 -9.36 -8.00
C GLU A 22 -5.50 -10.42 -6.89
N ALA A 23 -4.59 -11.40 -6.84
CA ALA A 23 -4.56 -12.40 -5.79
C ALA A 23 -4.27 -11.78 -4.42
N ARG A 24 -3.35 -10.82 -4.34
CA ARG A 24 -3.05 -10.05 -3.13
C ARG A 24 -4.30 -9.32 -2.63
N MET A 25 -5.05 -8.70 -3.53
CA MET A 25 -6.32 -8.03 -3.19
C MET A 25 -7.38 -9.00 -2.67
N ALA A 26 -7.43 -10.23 -3.20
CA ALA A 26 -8.33 -11.26 -2.69
C ALA A 26 -7.89 -11.80 -1.32
N ILE A 27 -6.59 -12.03 -1.12
CA ILE A 27 -5.99 -12.45 0.16
C ILE A 27 -6.28 -11.43 1.26
N ALA A 28 -6.26 -10.13 0.94
CA ALA A 28 -6.60 -9.07 1.88
C ALA A 28 -8.03 -9.16 2.46
N ALA A 29 -8.94 -9.88 1.80
CA ALA A 29 -10.31 -10.12 2.30
C ALA A 29 -10.43 -11.35 3.22
N LEU A 30 -9.36 -12.12 3.40
CA LEU A 30 -9.35 -13.32 4.25
C LEU A 30 -9.21 -12.98 5.75
N GLY A 31 -9.42 -14.01 6.57
CA GLY A 31 -9.18 -13.94 8.00
C GLY A 31 -7.70 -13.79 8.37
N LYS A 32 -7.49 -13.30 9.60
CA LYS A 32 -6.26 -13.34 10.41
C LYS A 32 -5.13 -14.22 9.87
N ALA A 33 -5.30 -15.50 10.17
CA ALA A 33 -4.26 -16.51 10.09
C ALA A 33 -4.00 -16.89 8.63
N GLU A 34 -5.07 -17.08 7.86
CA GLU A 34 -5.01 -17.48 6.46
C GLU A 34 -4.33 -16.40 5.61
N ARG A 35 -4.59 -15.13 5.91
CA ARG A 35 -3.95 -14.02 5.19
C ARG A 35 -2.45 -13.94 5.45
N ILE A 36 -2.01 -14.02 6.71
CA ILE A 36 -0.58 -13.95 7.05
C ILE A 36 0.18 -15.07 6.33
N GLU A 37 -0.35 -16.29 6.40
CA GLU A 37 0.30 -17.44 5.76
C GLU A 37 0.38 -17.25 4.24
N LEU A 38 -0.70 -16.84 3.58
CA LEU A 38 -0.74 -16.72 2.11
C LEU A 38 0.03 -15.50 1.58
N GLU A 39 0.07 -14.41 2.32
CA GLU A 39 0.75 -13.19 1.89
C GLU A 39 2.27 -13.36 1.88
N ASP A 40 2.85 -14.03 2.88
CA ASP A 40 4.29 -14.30 2.94
C ASP A 40 4.72 -15.15 1.72
N TRP A 41 3.97 -16.22 1.40
CA TRP A 41 4.25 -17.04 0.22
C TRP A 41 4.10 -16.27 -1.09
N LEU A 42 3.10 -15.39 -1.19
CA LEU A 42 2.87 -14.60 -2.39
C LEU A 42 4.00 -13.60 -2.62
N GLU A 43 4.47 -12.95 -1.54
CA GLU A 43 5.58 -12.01 -1.60
C GLU A 43 6.88 -12.69 -2.05
N GLU A 44 7.19 -13.89 -1.52
CA GLU A 44 8.36 -14.66 -1.96
C GLU A 44 8.32 -14.98 -3.46
N VAL A 45 7.14 -15.33 -3.99
CA VAL A 45 6.96 -15.58 -5.42
C VAL A 45 7.17 -14.31 -6.23
N VAL A 46 6.62 -13.18 -5.77
CA VAL A 46 6.80 -11.87 -6.41
C VAL A 46 8.29 -11.53 -6.48
N VAL A 47 9.00 -11.53 -5.35
CA VAL A 47 10.44 -11.23 -5.29
C VAL A 47 11.23 -12.12 -6.23
N ALA A 48 10.97 -13.43 -6.26
CA ALA A 48 11.67 -14.34 -7.16
C ALA A 48 11.44 -14.00 -8.65
N LEU A 49 10.22 -13.64 -9.04
CA LEU A 49 9.93 -13.23 -10.42
C LEU A 49 10.60 -11.89 -10.79
N GLU A 50 10.73 -10.97 -9.83
CA GLU A 50 11.40 -9.67 -10.01
C GLU A 50 12.91 -9.85 -10.14
N ASP A 51 13.55 -10.42 -9.11
CA ASP A 51 15.01 -10.49 -8.99
C ASP A 51 15.64 -11.54 -9.90
N GLU A 52 15.00 -12.70 -10.08
CA GLU A 52 15.61 -13.81 -10.83
C GLU A 52 15.26 -13.80 -12.32
N LEU A 53 14.17 -13.13 -12.72
CA LEU A 53 13.70 -13.15 -14.10
C LEU A 53 13.64 -11.75 -14.75
N LEU A 54 12.99 -10.77 -14.13
CA LEU A 54 12.85 -9.43 -14.73
C LEU A 54 14.16 -8.65 -14.69
N GLN A 55 14.85 -8.60 -13.56
CA GLN A 55 16.09 -7.83 -13.43
C GLN A 55 17.15 -8.26 -14.45
N PRO A 56 17.42 -9.57 -14.68
CA PRO A 56 18.37 -10.00 -15.71
C PRO A 56 17.93 -9.69 -17.14
N ILE A 57 16.62 -9.55 -17.39
CA ILE A 57 16.08 -9.11 -18.69
C ILE A 57 16.36 -7.62 -18.90
N TYR A 58 16.10 -6.80 -17.88
CA TYR A 58 16.33 -5.35 -17.94
C TYR A 58 17.82 -5.01 -18.01
N ASP A 59 18.68 -5.73 -17.29
CA ASP A 59 20.14 -5.57 -17.40
C ASP A 59 20.65 -5.81 -18.83
N GLN A 60 20.05 -6.77 -19.55
CA GLN A 60 20.38 -7.07 -20.95
C GLN A 60 19.69 -6.14 -21.96
N TYR A 61 18.47 -5.72 -21.66
CA TYR A 61 17.60 -4.93 -22.55
C TYR A 61 16.88 -3.83 -21.74
N PRO A 62 17.57 -2.73 -21.37
CA PRO A 62 17.01 -1.69 -20.50
C PRO A 62 15.78 -0.99 -21.10
N ASP A 63 15.64 -0.99 -22.43
CA ASP A 63 14.48 -0.45 -23.14
C ASP A 63 13.18 -1.23 -22.91
N LEU A 64 13.26 -2.43 -22.33
CA LEU A 64 12.11 -3.25 -21.96
C LEU A 64 11.60 -2.99 -20.55
N GLU A 65 12.38 -2.33 -19.70
CA GLU A 65 11.92 -1.89 -18.38
C GLU A 65 10.77 -0.90 -18.61
N PRO A 66 9.56 -1.18 -18.07
CA PRO A 66 8.48 -0.21 -18.14
C PRO A 66 8.99 1.13 -17.61
N PRO A 67 8.61 2.26 -18.23
CA PRO A 67 8.95 3.55 -17.66
C PRO A 67 8.52 3.52 -16.20
N LYS A 68 9.45 3.84 -15.30
CA LYS A 68 9.17 3.97 -13.87
C LYS A 68 7.89 4.78 -13.79
N SER A 69 6.85 4.18 -13.22
CA SER A 69 5.56 4.85 -13.14
C SER A 69 5.80 6.24 -12.58
N ASP A 70 5.20 7.27 -13.16
CA ASP A 70 5.16 8.60 -12.53
C ASP A 70 4.40 8.54 -11.19
N ARG A 71 3.77 7.40 -10.85
CA ARG A 71 3.45 7.07 -9.46
C ARG A 71 4.77 6.99 -8.70
N GLU A 72 5.00 7.99 -7.86
CA GLU A 72 6.02 7.95 -6.82
C GLU A 72 6.09 6.54 -6.22
N PRO A 73 7.29 5.93 -6.10
CA PRO A 73 7.43 4.65 -5.43
C PRO A 73 6.72 4.78 -4.09
N LEU A 74 5.72 3.93 -3.85
CA LEU A 74 4.87 4.01 -2.66
C LEU A 74 5.80 4.03 -1.46
N ARG A 75 6.01 5.19 -0.81
CA ARG A 75 6.95 5.29 0.31
C ARG A 75 6.49 4.29 1.38
N TYR A 76 7.25 3.21 1.49
CA TYR A 76 6.85 1.99 2.20
C TYR A 76 6.90 2.15 3.72
N ILE A 77 7.63 3.17 4.20
CA ILE A 77 7.81 3.50 5.61
C ILE A 77 7.48 4.98 5.81
N CYS A 78 6.41 5.28 6.54
CA CYS A 78 6.12 6.61 7.02
C CYS A 78 6.88 6.86 8.32
N GLU A 79 7.96 7.62 8.24
CA GLU A 79 8.71 8.07 9.43
C GLU A 79 8.07 9.30 10.08
N LEU A 80 7.16 9.99 9.38
CA LEU A 80 6.50 11.19 9.85
C LEU A 80 5.72 10.91 11.14
N THR A 81 6.07 11.60 12.22
CA THR A 81 5.32 11.53 13.48
C THR A 81 4.25 12.61 13.53
N TRP A 82 3.20 12.40 14.33
CA TRP A 82 2.08 13.34 14.37
C TRP A 82 2.46 14.74 14.86
N ASP A 83 3.48 14.86 15.71
CA ASP A 83 4.02 16.14 16.17
C ASP A 83 4.76 16.93 15.08
N GLU A 84 5.19 16.28 14.01
CA GLU A 84 5.82 16.91 12.84
C GLU A 84 4.78 17.33 11.79
N VAL A 85 3.54 16.84 11.88
CA VAL A 85 2.48 17.13 10.92
C VAL A 85 2.03 18.58 11.03
N GLN A 86 2.02 19.28 9.89
CA GLN A 86 1.42 20.59 9.73
C GLN A 86 0.15 20.46 8.87
N LEU A 87 -1.02 20.44 9.50
CA LEU A 87 -2.27 20.43 8.76
C LEU A 87 -2.49 21.79 8.05
N PRO A 88 -3.13 21.78 6.87
CA PRO A 88 -3.60 23.01 6.25
C PRO A 88 -4.49 23.80 7.23
N ALA A 89 -4.40 25.13 7.23
CA ALA A 89 -5.14 25.99 8.16
C ALA A 89 -6.68 25.80 8.12
N SER A 90 -7.20 25.27 7.01
CA SER A 90 -8.62 24.97 6.81
C SER A 90 -9.06 23.61 7.38
N VAL A 91 -8.13 22.74 7.80
CA VAL A 91 -8.41 21.38 8.23
C VAL A 91 -8.05 21.21 9.70
N THR A 92 -9.00 20.72 10.49
CA THR A 92 -8.75 20.39 11.90
C THR A 92 -8.45 18.90 12.07
N GLU A 93 -7.75 18.52 13.15
CA GLU A 93 -7.53 17.09 13.46
C GLU A 93 -8.84 16.31 13.54
N LYS A 94 -9.87 16.93 14.12
CA LYS A 94 -11.19 16.31 14.28
C LYS A 94 -11.84 16.04 12.92
N GLN A 95 -11.72 16.97 11.99
CA GLN A 95 -12.25 16.79 10.64
C GLN A 95 -11.53 15.65 9.91
N LEU A 96 -10.21 15.54 10.06
CA LEU A 96 -9.45 14.42 9.49
C LEU A 96 -9.88 13.09 10.11
N ASP A 97 -10.06 13.04 11.44
CA ASP A 97 -10.59 11.86 12.14
C ASP A 97 -11.97 11.44 11.64
N GLU A 98 -12.87 12.40 11.42
CA GLU A 98 -14.22 12.14 10.88
C GLU A 98 -14.14 11.57 9.46
N ILE A 99 -13.23 12.07 8.62
CA ILE A 99 -12.99 11.51 7.27
C ILE A 99 -12.44 10.08 7.36
N ILE A 100 -11.45 9.84 8.21
CA ILE A 100 -10.88 8.51 8.44
C ILE A 100 -11.99 7.54 8.85
N PHE A 101 -12.78 7.88 9.86
CA PHE A 101 -13.87 7.03 10.32
C PHE A 101 -14.98 6.82 9.31
N SER A 102 -15.21 7.78 8.41
CA SER A 102 -16.24 7.63 7.37
C SER A 102 -15.94 6.54 6.34
N VAL A 103 -14.69 6.12 6.21
CA VAL A 103 -14.25 5.08 5.26
C VAL A 103 -13.79 3.79 5.95
N MET A 104 -13.66 3.79 7.28
CA MET A 104 -13.24 2.63 8.04
C MET A 104 -14.40 1.67 8.27
N GLU A 105 -14.08 0.38 8.22
CA GLU A 105 -15.00 -0.71 8.50
C GLU A 105 -14.46 -1.54 9.68
N PRO A 106 -15.31 -2.33 10.37
CA PRO A 106 -14.87 -3.30 11.39
C PRO A 106 -14.05 -4.48 10.84
N THR A 107 -13.71 -4.44 9.55
CA THR A 107 -12.90 -5.45 8.86
C THR A 107 -11.45 -5.00 8.76
N TRP A 108 -10.53 -5.95 8.90
CA TRP A 108 -9.11 -5.69 8.74
C TRP A 108 -8.79 -5.25 7.30
N ARG A 109 -8.07 -4.14 7.18
CA ARG A 109 -7.59 -3.60 5.90
C ARG A 109 -6.12 -3.24 6.02
N LYS A 110 -5.39 -3.39 4.91
CA LYS A 110 -4.03 -2.88 4.79
C LYS A 110 -3.99 -1.39 5.05
N THR A 111 -2.99 -0.93 5.80
CA THR A 111 -2.78 0.50 6.06
C THR A 111 -2.65 1.27 4.74
N ALA A 112 -1.94 0.73 3.74
CA ALA A 112 -1.83 1.33 2.41
C ALA A 112 -3.19 1.54 1.71
N MET A 113 -4.09 0.56 1.82
CA MET A 113 -5.46 0.69 1.29
C MET A 113 -6.25 1.74 2.06
N MET A 114 -6.15 1.75 3.38
CA MET A 114 -6.86 2.72 4.21
C MET A 114 -6.39 4.15 3.91
N VAL A 115 -5.08 4.37 3.79
CA VAL A 115 -4.50 5.65 3.35
C VAL A 115 -5.07 6.06 2.00
N SER A 116 -5.17 5.14 1.05
CA SER A 116 -5.72 5.42 -0.28
C SER A 116 -7.19 5.83 -0.24
N TYR A 117 -8.04 5.13 0.53
CA TYR A 117 -9.46 5.48 0.68
C TYR A 117 -9.67 6.85 1.32
N VAL A 118 -8.91 7.16 2.37
CA VAL A 118 -8.97 8.47 3.03
C VAL A 118 -8.45 9.56 2.08
N LEU A 119 -7.39 9.29 1.34
CA LEU A 119 -6.82 10.22 0.36
C LEU A 119 -7.82 10.56 -0.74
N ASP A 120 -8.51 9.55 -1.29
CA ASP A 120 -9.54 9.77 -2.30
C ASP A 120 -10.72 10.57 -1.74
N ARG A 121 -11.12 10.32 -0.49
CA ARG A 121 -12.14 11.13 0.19
C ARG A 121 -11.69 12.57 0.42
N CYS A 122 -10.43 12.80 0.78
CA CYS A 122 -9.86 14.15 0.89
C CYS A 122 -9.86 14.88 -0.46
N LYS A 123 -9.51 14.21 -1.57
CA LYS A 123 -9.56 14.79 -2.92
C LYS A 123 -10.98 15.18 -3.32
N GLU A 124 -11.97 14.34 -3.05
CA GLU A 124 -13.40 14.66 -3.29
C GLU A 124 -13.85 15.91 -2.53
N LEU A 125 -13.30 16.12 -1.33
CA LEU A 125 -13.59 17.27 -0.48
C LEU A 125 -12.69 18.49 -0.78
N GLY A 126 -11.78 18.38 -1.75
CA GLY A 126 -10.84 19.45 -2.11
C GLY A 126 -9.80 19.75 -1.04
N LEU A 127 -9.48 18.79 -0.17
CA LEU A 127 -8.52 18.95 0.93
C LEU A 127 -7.12 18.52 0.51
N PRO A 128 -6.10 19.39 0.63
CA PRO A 128 -4.72 19.07 0.26
C PRO A 128 -4.03 18.29 1.39
N ILE A 129 -4.42 17.03 1.58
CA ILE A 129 -3.87 16.13 2.58
C ILE A 129 -3.04 15.04 1.88
N GLU A 130 -1.82 14.83 2.37
CA GLU A 130 -0.89 13.81 1.86
C GLU A 130 -1.08 12.46 2.58
N GLY A 131 -0.62 11.37 1.95
CA GLY A 131 -0.77 10.02 2.49
C GLY A 131 -0.04 9.82 3.83
N GLU A 132 1.14 10.43 3.96
CA GLU A 132 1.97 10.38 5.16
C GLU A 132 1.28 10.98 6.38
N VAL A 133 0.55 12.09 6.18
CA VAL A 133 -0.26 12.73 7.23
C VAL A 133 -1.36 11.78 7.71
N ILE A 134 -2.02 11.09 6.77
CA ILE A 134 -3.07 10.12 7.10
C ILE A 134 -2.48 8.94 7.88
N ALA A 135 -1.36 8.39 7.44
CA ALA A 135 -0.71 7.27 8.12
C ALA A 135 -0.21 7.64 9.52
N ALA A 136 0.40 8.82 9.67
CA ALA A 136 0.78 9.35 10.98
C ALA A 136 -0.43 9.45 11.90
N ARG A 137 -1.60 9.87 11.37
CA ARG A 137 -2.83 9.94 12.16
C ARG A 137 -3.39 8.56 12.51
N LEU A 138 -3.39 7.60 11.59
CA LEU A 138 -3.80 6.22 11.85
C LEU A 138 -2.99 5.61 13.00
N LYS A 139 -1.68 5.89 13.06
CA LYS A 139 -0.84 5.48 14.19
C LYS A 139 -1.31 6.07 15.51
N VAL A 140 -1.58 7.37 15.59
CA VAL A 140 -2.11 8.01 16.82
C VAL A 140 -3.46 7.43 17.23
N LEU A 141 -4.35 7.18 16.28
CA LEU A 141 -5.66 6.58 16.55
C LEU A 141 -5.53 5.14 17.07
N SER A 142 -4.55 4.37 16.58
CA SER A 142 -4.25 3.04 17.09
C SER A 142 -3.63 3.10 18.49
N ASP A 143 -2.62 3.96 18.69
CA ASP A 143 -1.91 4.10 19.97
C ASP A 143 -2.84 4.62 21.09
N SER A 144 -3.83 5.46 20.75
CA SER A 144 -4.87 5.92 21.67
C SER A 144 -6.03 4.94 21.85
N GLY A 145 -6.01 3.81 21.14
CA GLY A 145 -7.05 2.79 21.22
C GLY A 145 -8.40 3.21 20.65
N ARG A 146 -8.43 4.14 19.70
CA ARG A 146 -9.66 4.48 18.96
C ARG A 146 -9.91 3.57 17.76
N ILE A 147 -8.85 2.99 17.20
CA ILE A 147 -8.90 1.92 16.21
C ILE A 147 -8.04 0.77 16.70
N GLU A 148 -8.07 -0.36 15.99
CA GLU A 148 -7.09 -1.42 16.19
C GLU A 148 -6.08 -1.40 15.04
N GLY A 149 -4.80 -1.57 15.38
CA GLY A 149 -3.69 -1.71 14.46
C GLY A 149 -2.90 -2.99 14.72
N ILE A 150 -2.40 -3.64 13.66
CA ILE A 150 -1.46 -4.77 13.73
C ILE A 150 -0.25 -4.47 12.86
N GLY A 151 0.92 -4.92 13.32
CA GLY A 151 2.21 -4.65 12.68
C GLY A 151 2.75 -3.28 13.07
N ASP A 152 3.76 -2.82 12.33
CA ASP A 152 4.24 -1.45 12.44
C ASP A 152 3.47 -0.58 11.45
N LEU A 153 2.55 0.27 11.94
CA LEU A 153 1.73 1.15 11.08
C LEU A 153 2.55 2.14 10.26
N ARG A 154 3.83 2.31 10.57
CA ARG A 154 4.77 3.03 9.70
C ARG A 154 5.02 2.27 8.40
N SER A 155 4.97 0.94 8.43
CA SER A 155 5.15 0.05 7.27
C SER A 155 3.80 -0.31 6.64
N TRP A 156 3.35 0.44 5.63
CA TRP A 156 1.94 0.43 5.21
C TRP A 156 1.44 -0.87 4.57
N PHE A 157 2.32 -1.63 3.91
CA PHE A 157 1.98 -2.90 3.27
C PHE A 157 2.05 -4.08 4.24
N HIS A 158 2.85 -3.97 5.29
CA HIS A 158 3.02 -5.01 6.31
C HIS A 158 2.20 -4.72 7.57
N SER A 159 1.28 -3.76 7.49
CA SER A 159 0.45 -3.33 8.61
C SER A 159 -0.99 -3.08 8.20
N GLU A 160 -1.83 -3.04 9.22
CA GLU A 160 -3.22 -3.41 9.13
C GLU A 160 -4.03 -2.63 10.15
N VAL A 161 -5.19 -2.12 9.76
CA VAL A 161 -6.09 -1.35 10.63
C VAL A 161 -7.54 -1.78 10.47
N ARG A 162 -8.32 -1.63 11.54
CA ARG A 162 -9.79 -1.74 11.51
C ARG A 162 -10.45 -0.81 12.52
N LEU A 163 -11.73 -0.50 12.29
CA LEU A 163 -12.56 0.16 13.30
C LEU A 163 -12.85 -0.82 14.45
N LYS A 164 -12.92 -0.32 15.68
CA LYS A 164 -13.38 -1.10 16.83
C LYS A 164 -14.89 -1.32 16.74
N ASP A 165 -15.34 -2.49 17.19
CA ASP A 165 -16.76 -2.82 17.37
C ASP A 165 -17.42 -1.95 18.45
#